data_AF-A0A7V5LT02-F1
#
_entry.id   AF-A0A7V5LT02-F1
#
_cell.length_a   1.000
_cell.length_b   1.000
_cell.length_c   1.000
_cell.angle_alpha   90.00
_cell.angle_beta   90.00
_cell.angle_gamma   90.00
#
_symmetry.space_group_name_H-M   'P 1'
#
loop_
_entity.id
_entity.type
_entity.pdbx_description
1 polymer ?
#
loop_
_entity_poly.entity_id
_entity_poly.type
_entity_poly.pdbx_seq_one_letter_code
_entity_poly.pdbx_strand_id
1 'polypeptide(L)'
;MADFHTIEELNSAFWAWSEVVYNKRVHSATGETPNDRFLKGLPKDHKRITDLESFNRMFLWKENRTVSKYGRIKLYSNQYPIEKAPHGKVVQVRFDPFNLDEVYIYDSDNRYLETTSCSKKVTTTAPNIPEESKASPKKVSKNSKAFFTRLREKHLKELKKTNQIPFSKLFKKEEQNNEKHST
;
A
#
# COMPACT_ATOMS: atom_id res chain seq x y z
N MET A 1 -0.53 -28.81 -0.49
CA MET A 1 -0.23 -27.38 -0.24
C MET A 1 1.24 -27.26 0.18
N ALA A 2 1.91 -26.15 -0.06
CA ALA A 2 3.17 -25.89 0.66
C ALA A 2 2.85 -25.65 2.15
N ASP A 3 3.75 -26.07 3.04
CA ASP A 3 3.66 -25.74 4.47
C ASP A 3 3.88 -24.25 4.56
N PHE A 4 2.87 -23.50 4.96
CA PHE A 4 3.05 -22.09 5.32
C PHE A 4 2.43 -21.92 6.69
N HIS A 5 3.24 -21.51 7.66
CA HIS A 5 2.81 -21.38 9.06
C HIS A 5 2.47 -19.94 9.43
N THR A 6 2.94 -18.97 8.64
CA THR A 6 2.65 -17.55 8.83
C THR A 6 2.22 -16.86 7.54
N ILE A 7 1.55 -15.72 7.67
CA ILE A 7 1.11 -14.90 6.52
C ILE A 7 2.30 -14.32 5.75
N GLU A 8 3.38 -13.99 6.44
CA GLU A 8 4.62 -13.48 5.85
C GLU A 8 5.28 -14.55 4.98
N GLU A 9 5.24 -15.82 5.42
CA GLU A 9 5.77 -16.94 4.67
C GLU A 9 5.02 -17.13 3.35
N LEU A 10 3.68 -17.14 3.43
CA LEU A 10 2.77 -17.22 2.29
C LEU A 10 2.99 -16.05 1.33
N ASN A 11 2.99 -14.81 1.83
CA ASN A 11 3.14 -13.61 1.03
C ASN A 11 4.46 -13.62 0.29
N SER A 12 5.58 -13.94 0.96
CA SER A 12 6.87 -13.97 0.29
C SER A 12 6.98 -15.13 -0.73
N ALA A 13 6.33 -16.27 -0.49
CA ALA A 13 6.24 -17.33 -1.49
C ALA A 13 5.40 -16.90 -2.71
N PHE A 14 4.30 -16.19 -2.49
CA PHE A 14 3.45 -15.63 -3.53
C PHE A 14 4.21 -14.62 -4.38
N TRP A 15 4.87 -13.63 -3.76
CA TRP A 15 5.69 -12.64 -4.46
C TRP A 15 6.77 -13.30 -5.31
N ALA A 16 7.48 -14.28 -4.74
CA ALA A 16 8.51 -15.01 -5.46
C ALA A 16 7.95 -15.74 -6.68
N TRP A 17 6.79 -16.40 -6.56
CA TRP A 17 6.15 -17.08 -7.69
C TRP A 17 5.66 -16.09 -8.75
N SER A 18 5.04 -15.00 -8.34
CA SER A 18 4.54 -13.95 -9.24
C SER A 18 5.68 -13.40 -10.11
N GLU A 19 6.77 -12.96 -9.47
CA GLU A 19 7.89 -12.31 -10.14
C GLU A 19 8.77 -13.26 -10.95
N VAL A 20 9.05 -14.45 -10.42
CA VAL A 20 10.01 -15.37 -11.04
C VAL A 20 9.37 -16.23 -12.12
N VAL A 21 8.09 -16.56 -11.97
CA VAL A 21 7.39 -17.53 -12.84
C VAL A 21 6.27 -16.86 -13.60
N TYR A 22 5.24 -16.36 -12.92
CA TYR A 22 3.99 -15.95 -13.57
C TYR A 22 4.21 -14.80 -14.55
N ASN A 23 4.82 -13.70 -14.09
CA ASN A 23 5.03 -12.49 -14.87
C ASN A 23 5.99 -12.68 -16.06
N LYS A 24 6.87 -13.68 -16.00
CA LYS A 24 7.87 -13.99 -17.03
C LYS A 24 7.44 -15.13 -17.98
N ARG A 25 6.37 -15.87 -17.66
CA ARG A 25 5.91 -17.00 -18.46
C ARG A 25 5.04 -16.50 -19.61
N VAL A 26 5.27 -17.01 -20.81
CA VAL A 26 4.39 -16.76 -21.97
C VAL A 26 3.01 -17.32 -21.67
N HIS A 27 2.00 -16.45 -21.75
CA HIS A 27 0.62 -16.82 -21.46
C HIS A 27 -0.03 -17.43 -22.70
N SER A 28 -0.67 -18.60 -22.55
CA SER A 28 -1.17 -19.40 -23.67
C SER A 28 -2.22 -18.68 -24.51
N ALA A 29 -3.05 -17.83 -23.91
CA ALA A 29 -4.10 -17.12 -24.63
C ALA A 29 -3.60 -15.87 -25.39
N THR A 30 -2.49 -15.27 -24.96
CA THR A 30 -2.03 -13.96 -25.48
C THR A 30 -0.73 -14.06 -26.26
N GLY A 31 0.00 -15.18 -26.16
CA GLY A 31 1.29 -15.39 -26.83
C GLY A 31 2.43 -14.52 -26.28
N GLU A 32 2.17 -13.68 -25.28
CA GLU A 32 3.13 -12.76 -24.67
C GLU A 32 3.25 -13.01 -23.16
N THR A 33 4.34 -12.54 -22.55
CA THR A 33 4.45 -12.53 -21.09
C THR A 33 3.60 -11.40 -20.50
N PRO A 34 3.01 -11.56 -19.29
CA PRO A 34 2.29 -10.48 -18.62
C PRO A 34 3.11 -9.20 -18.47
N ASN A 35 4.41 -9.32 -18.14
CA ASN A 35 5.30 -8.16 -18.02
C ASN A 35 5.47 -7.41 -19.34
N ASP A 36 5.78 -8.10 -20.43
CA ASP A 36 6.02 -7.44 -21.72
C ASP A 36 4.76 -6.74 -22.20
N ARG A 37 3.61 -7.41 -22.06
CA ARG A 37 2.31 -6.83 -22.44
C ARG A 37 1.98 -5.60 -21.60
N PHE A 38 2.21 -5.65 -20.29
CA PHE A 38 2.00 -4.53 -19.39
C PHE A 38 2.90 -3.33 -19.76
N LEU A 39 4.19 -3.58 -19.99
CA LEU A 39 5.16 -2.54 -20.38
C LEU A 39 4.83 -1.90 -21.74
N LYS A 40 4.39 -2.70 -22.73
CA LYS A 40 3.95 -2.18 -24.03
C LYS A 40 2.68 -1.33 -23.94
N GLY A 41 1.79 -1.67 -23.01
CA GLY A 41 0.51 -0.98 -22.81
C GLY A 41 0.59 0.31 -21.99
N LEU A 42 1.73 0.58 -21.36
CA LEU A 42 1.93 1.77 -20.54
C LEU A 42 2.08 3.02 -21.42
N PRO A 43 1.21 4.04 -21.29
CA PRO A 43 1.39 5.32 -21.97
C PRO A 43 2.71 5.98 -21.54
N LYS A 44 3.33 6.74 -22.45
CA LYS A 44 4.54 7.53 -22.13
C LYS A 44 4.31 8.52 -20.99
N ASP A 45 3.10 9.08 -20.93
CA ASP A 45 2.69 10.06 -19.92
C ASP A 45 2.03 9.40 -18.69
N HIS A 46 2.36 8.13 -18.41
CA HIS A 46 1.81 7.44 -17.25
C HIS A 46 2.18 8.19 -15.96
N LYS A 47 1.16 8.75 -15.31
CA LYS A 47 1.33 9.53 -14.09
C LYS A 47 1.84 8.64 -12.97
N ARG A 48 3.01 8.99 -12.46
CA ARG A 48 3.53 8.40 -11.21
C ARG A 48 2.94 9.13 -10.02
N ILE A 49 2.71 8.37 -8.96
CA ILE A 49 2.32 8.94 -7.67
C ILE A 49 3.52 9.72 -7.15
N THR A 50 3.36 11.03 -6.98
CA THR A 50 4.41 11.91 -6.44
C THR A 50 4.38 11.93 -4.92
N ASP A 51 3.18 11.93 -4.34
CA ASP A 51 2.96 11.93 -2.89
C ASP A 51 2.35 10.59 -2.46
N LEU A 52 3.23 9.69 -2.00
CA LEU A 52 2.85 8.38 -1.52
C LEU A 52 2.00 8.45 -0.25
N GLU A 53 2.22 9.46 0.59
CA GLU A 53 1.48 9.62 1.84
C GLU A 53 0.02 9.99 1.55
N SER A 54 -0.22 10.98 0.67
CA SER A 54 -1.57 11.30 0.19
C SER A 54 -2.27 10.13 -0.46
N PHE A 55 -1.53 9.34 -1.24
CA PHE A 55 -2.07 8.14 -1.88
C PHE A 55 -2.48 7.09 -0.85
N ASN A 56 -1.63 6.79 0.14
CA ASN A 56 -1.93 5.83 1.21
C ASN A 56 -3.17 6.25 2.00
N ARG A 57 -3.34 7.55 2.28
CA ARG A 57 -4.54 8.10 2.93
C ARG A 57 -5.84 7.89 2.15
N MET A 58 -5.80 7.50 0.87
CA MET A 58 -7.01 7.20 0.09
C MET A 58 -7.64 5.85 0.47
N PHE A 59 -6.84 4.92 0.99
CA PHE A 59 -7.25 3.55 1.36
C PHE A 59 -7.70 3.41 2.82
N LEU A 60 -7.51 4.47 3.61
CA LEU A 60 -8.00 4.52 4.98
C LEU A 60 -9.53 4.48 5.03
N TRP A 61 -10.06 3.97 6.14
CA TRP A 61 -11.50 3.96 6.39
C TRP A 61 -12.01 5.38 6.51
N LYS A 62 -13.26 5.61 6.07
CA LYS A 62 -13.85 6.95 5.96
C LYS A 62 -15.13 7.01 6.75
N GLU A 63 -15.29 8.05 7.55
CA GLU A 63 -16.54 8.34 8.24
C GLU A 63 -16.78 9.85 8.32
N ASN A 64 -18.03 10.27 8.14
CA ASN A 64 -18.40 11.68 8.23
C ASN A 64 -18.73 12.03 9.69
N ARG A 65 -18.12 13.10 10.20
CA ARG A 65 -18.33 13.60 11.56
C ARG A 65 -18.57 15.10 11.54
N THR A 66 -19.42 15.59 12.44
CA THR A 66 -19.68 17.03 12.59
C THR A 66 -18.76 17.63 13.64
N VAL A 67 -18.16 18.77 13.34
CA VAL A 67 -17.33 19.52 14.28
C VAL A 67 -18.21 20.11 15.38
N SER A 68 -17.91 19.77 16.64
CA SER A 68 -18.62 20.32 17.80
C SER A 68 -18.33 21.81 18.01
N LYS A 69 -19.16 22.46 18.84
CA LYS A 69 -18.97 23.87 19.25
C LYS A 69 -17.57 24.16 19.80
N TYR A 70 -16.91 23.16 20.38
CA TYR A 70 -15.57 23.28 20.97
C TYR A 70 -14.42 22.99 20.00
N GLY A 71 -14.69 22.88 18.69
CA GLY A 71 -13.66 22.58 17.69
C GLY A 71 -13.11 21.16 17.84
N ARG A 72 -14.00 20.18 18.05
CA ARG A 72 -13.60 18.77 18.25
C ARG A 72 -14.53 17.83 17.51
N ILE A 73 -14.00 16.70 17.05
CA ILE A 73 -14.79 15.56 16.56
C ILE A 73 -14.71 14.39 17.55
N LYS A 74 -15.73 13.55 17.53
CA LYS A 74 -15.76 12.28 18.26
C LYS A 74 -15.76 11.12 17.25
N LEU A 75 -14.88 10.15 17.46
CA LEU A 75 -14.80 8.93 16.66
C LEU A 75 -14.51 7.76 17.62
N TYR A 76 -15.36 6.74 17.65
CA TYR A 76 -15.23 5.57 18.54
C TYR A 76 -14.82 5.92 19.98
N SER A 77 -15.58 6.81 20.64
CA SER A 77 -15.29 7.29 22.01
C SER A 77 -14.00 8.08 22.21
N ASN A 78 -13.18 8.25 21.17
CA ASN A 78 -12.02 9.13 21.13
C ASN A 78 -12.42 10.54 20.73
N GLN A 79 -11.60 11.52 21.11
CA GLN A 79 -11.80 12.93 20.75
C GLN A 79 -10.58 13.52 20.08
N TYR A 80 -10.81 14.25 18.99
CA TYR A 80 -9.74 14.86 18.21
C TYR A 80 -10.00 16.37 18.08
N PRO A 81 -9.04 17.23 18.43
CA PRO A 81 -9.14 18.67 18.20
C PRO A 81 -9.07 18.99 16.71
N ILE A 82 -9.79 20.02 16.29
CA ILE A 82 -9.91 20.48 14.90
C ILE A 82 -9.71 22.00 14.91
N GLU A 83 -8.77 22.48 14.09
CA GLU A 83 -8.43 23.89 14.00
C GLU A 83 -8.91 24.49 12.67
N LYS A 84 -8.82 23.73 11.57
CA LYS A 84 -9.06 24.24 10.22
C LYS A 84 -10.51 24.16 9.73
N ALA A 85 -11.42 23.55 10.49
CA ALA A 85 -12.84 23.49 10.14
C ALA A 85 -13.71 24.15 11.23
N PRO A 86 -14.66 25.02 10.83
CA PRO A 86 -15.53 25.70 11.78
C PRO A 86 -16.55 24.75 12.41
N HIS A 87 -17.11 25.17 13.55
CA HIS A 87 -18.18 24.44 14.22
C HIS A 87 -19.38 24.18 13.29
N GLY A 88 -20.07 23.06 13.51
CA GLY A 88 -21.27 22.69 12.74
C GLY A 88 -20.97 22.16 11.33
N LYS A 89 -19.75 22.29 10.82
CA LYS A 89 -19.36 21.73 9.53
C LYS A 89 -19.20 20.22 9.63
N VAL A 90 -19.69 19.51 8.61
CA VAL A 90 -19.45 18.07 8.43
C VAL A 90 -18.12 17.89 7.71
N VAL A 91 -17.23 17.10 8.30
CA VAL A 91 -15.93 16.74 7.75
C VAL A 91 -15.85 15.24 7.55
N GLN A 92 -15.08 14.81 6.56
CA GLN A 92 -14.73 13.40 6.38
C GLN A 92 -13.46 13.11 7.18
N VAL A 93 -13.56 12.14 8.07
CA VAL A 93 -12.45 11.65 8.89
C VAL A 93 -11.95 10.36 8.26
N ARG A 94 -10.65 10.31 7.98
CA ARG A 94 -9.98 9.11 7.50
C ARG A 94 -9.03 8.56 8.56
N PHE A 95 -9.07 7.26 8.80
CA PHE A 95 -8.33 6.64 9.89
C PHE A 95 -7.96 5.19 9.57
N ASP A 96 -6.94 4.68 10.26
CA ASP A 96 -6.61 3.26 10.27
C ASP A 96 -7.51 2.55 11.31
N PRO A 97 -8.32 1.55 10.92
CA PRO A 97 -9.18 0.84 11.87
C PRO A 97 -8.39 0.09 12.96
N PHE A 98 -7.11 -0.21 12.75
CA PHE A 98 -6.25 -0.87 13.73
C PHE A 98 -5.46 0.12 14.58
N ASN A 99 -5.39 1.38 14.16
CA ASN A 99 -4.68 2.43 14.88
C ASN A 99 -5.43 3.77 14.82
N LEU A 100 -6.10 4.10 15.93
CA LEU A 100 -6.85 5.34 16.08
C LEU A 100 -6.04 6.50 16.71
N ASP A 101 -4.70 6.43 16.75
CA ASP A 101 -3.89 7.51 17.33
C ASP A 101 -3.94 8.80 16.51
N GLU A 102 -3.94 8.66 15.19
CA GLU A 102 -3.89 9.75 14.23
C GLU A 102 -5.04 9.60 13.23
N VAL A 103 -5.68 10.72 12.90
CA VAL A 103 -6.74 10.78 11.89
C VAL A 103 -6.52 11.95 10.95
N TYR A 104 -6.99 11.81 9.72
CA TYR A 104 -6.84 12.80 8.67
C TYR A 104 -8.20 13.39 8.33
N ILE A 105 -8.26 14.72 8.27
CA ILE A 105 -9.51 15.46 8.13
C ILE A 105 -9.59 16.04 6.73
N TYR A 106 -10.75 15.84 6.10
CA TYR A 106 -11.06 16.30 4.76
C TYR A 106 -12.37 17.10 4.75
N ASP A 107 -12.45 18.09 3.87
CA ASP A 107 -13.70 18.79 3.58
C ASP A 107 -14.67 17.91 2.77
N SER A 108 -15.91 18.36 2.66
CA SER A 108 -16.95 17.90 1.73
C SER A 108 -16.46 17.74 0.28
N ASP A 109 -15.60 18.64 -0.20
CA ASP A 109 -14.97 18.57 -1.53
C ASP A 109 -13.78 17.59 -1.59
N ASN A 110 -13.61 16.74 -0.58
CA ASN A 110 -12.54 15.74 -0.49
C ASN A 110 -11.12 16.36 -0.50
N ARG A 111 -11.00 17.63 -0.10
CA ARG A 111 -9.72 18.34 0.08
C ARG A 111 -9.16 18.07 1.48
N TYR A 112 -7.89 17.73 1.56
CA TYR A 112 -7.20 17.53 2.84
C TYR A 112 -7.10 18.86 3.60
N LEU A 113 -7.45 18.85 4.89
CA LEU A 113 -7.40 20.01 5.78
C LEU A 113 -6.22 19.89 6.73
N GLU A 114 -6.26 18.89 7.61
CA GLU A 114 -5.27 18.68 8.66
C GLU A 114 -5.22 17.24 9.14
N THR A 115 -4.12 16.92 9.80
CA THR A 115 -3.94 15.69 10.57
C THR A 115 -4.07 16.06 12.03
N THR A 116 -4.81 15.26 12.78
CA THR A 116 -5.01 15.48 14.21
C THR A 116 -4.85 14.19 14.99
N SER A 117 -4.27 14.29 16.18
CA SER A 117 -4.04 13.18 17.07
C SER A 117 -5.08 13.14 18.19
N CYS A 118 -5.29 11.94 18.72
CA CYS A 118 -6.26 11.75 19.79
C CYS A 118 -5.80 12.47 21.07
N SER A 119 -6.66 13.32 21.65
CA SER A 119 -6.31 13.96 22.93
C SER A 119 -6.49 13.04 24.13
N LYS A 120 -7.44 12.09 24.04
CA LYS A 120 -7.73 11.10 25.06
C LYS A 120 -8.18 9.81 24.38
N LYS A 121 -7.28 8.83 24.34
CA LYS A 121 -7.53 7.53 23.74
C LYS A 121 -8.30 6.64 24.71
N VAL A 122 -9.46 6.18 24.28
CA VAL A 122 -10.34 5.24 25.01
C VAL A 122 -10.43 3.92 24.24
N THR A 123 -10.52 4.00 22.92
CA THR A 123 -10.63 2.84 22.03
C THR A 123 -9.42 2.81 21.09
N THR A 124 -8.79 1.63 20.98
CA THR A 124 -7.58 1.45 20.15
C THR A 124 -7.91 1.03 18.72
N THR A 125 -8.96 0.23 18.53
CA THR A 125 -9.37 -0.34 17.26
C THR A 125 -10.84 -0.04 16.95
N ALA A 126 -11.16 0.15 15.67
CA ALA A 126 -12.54 0.35 15.22
C ALA A 126 -13.40 -0.89 15.49
N PRO A 127 -14.70 -0.73 15.80
CA PRO A 127 -15.63 -1.83 15.92
C PRO A 127 -15.93 -2.46 14.54
N ASN A 128 -16.37 -3.72 14.54
CA ASN A 128 -16.82 -4.46 13.34
C ASN A 128 -15.78 -4.60 12.23
N ILE A 129 -14.50 -4.74 12.59
CA ILE A 129 -13.46 -5.12 11.62
C ILE A 129 -13.81 -6.51 11.10
N PRO A 130 -13.94 -6.72 9.77
CA PRO A 130 -14.20 -8.03 9.21
C PRO A 130 -13.10 -9.01 9.64
N GLU A 131 -13.48 -10.05 10.37
CA GLU A 131 -12.55 -11.13 10.71
C GLU A 131 -12.36 -12.03 9.49
N GLU A 132 -11.11 -12.28 9.13
CA GLU A 132 -10.76 -13.24 8.09
C GLU A 132 -11.21 -14.64 8.54
N SER A 133 -11.98 -15.34 7.70
CA SER A 133 -12.54 -16.65 8.03
C SER A 133 -11.43 -17.63 8.42
N LYS A 134 -11.58 -18.32 9.57
CA LYS A 134 -10.59 -19.32 10.02
C LYS A 134 -10.46 -20.45 8.98
N ALA A 135 -9.21 -20.74 8.61
CA ALA A 135 -8.89 -21.74 7.59
C ALA A 135 -9.13 -23.19 8.06
N SER A 136 -9.65 -24.01 7.16
CA SER A 136 -9.72 -25.48 7.29
C SER A 136 -8.33 -26.13 7.20
N PRO A 137 -8.11 -27.31 7.82
CA PRO A 137 -6.82 -28.00 7.78
C PRO A 137 -6.44 -28.42 6.35
N LYS A 138 -5.18 -28.19 5.97
CA LYS A 138 -4.66 -28.44 4.62
C LYS A 138 -3.67 -29.60 4.61
N LYS A 139 -3.79 -30.49 3.61
CA LYS A 139 -2.79 -31.54 3.35
C LYS A 139 -1.57 -30.94 2.65
N VAL A 140 -0.38 -31.21 3.19
CA VAL A 140 0.87 -30.59 2.77
C VAL A 140 1.72 -31.55 1.93
N SER A 141 2.22 -31.07 0.79
CA SER A 141 2.97 -31.85 -0.20
C SER A 141 4.45 -31.46 -0.20
N LYS A 142 5.34 -32.46 -0.08
CA LYS A 142 6.81 -32.26 -0.03
C LYS A 142 7.36 -31.53 -1.26
N ASN A 143 6.88 -31.88 -2.45
CA ASN A 143 7.31 -31.26 -3.71
C ASN A 143 6.94 -29.77 -3.77
N SER A 144 5.77 -29.40 -3.24
CA SER A 144 5.34 -28.01 -3.21
C SER A 144 6.23 -27.18 -2.29
N LYS A 145 6.59 -27.70 -1.10
CA LYS A 145 7.55 -27.02 -0.21
C LYS A 145 8.86 -26.70 -0.94
N ALA A 146 9.48 -27.73 -1.51
CA ALA A 146 10.76 -27.60 -2.22
C ALA A 146 10.69 -26.59 -3.39
N PHE A 147 9.58 -26.58 -4.12
CA PHE A 147 9.36 -25.62 -5.21
C PHE A 147 9.35 -24.16 -4.70
N PHE A 148 8.54 -23.85 -3.69
CA PHE A 148 8.44 -22.48 -3.18
C PHE A 148 9.71 -22.01 -2.45
N THR A 149 10.46 -22.91 -1.79
CA THR A 149 11.78 -22.59 -1.23
C THR A 149 12.74 -22.09 -2.33
N ARG A 150 12.85 -22.83 -3.44
CA ARG A 150 13.70 -22.46 -4.58
C ARG A 150 13.29 -21.14 -5.21
N LEU A 151 11.98 -20.89 -5.34
CA LEU A 151 11.48 -19.62 -5.87
C LEU A 151 11.85 -18.45 -4.97
N ARG A 152 11.66 -18.58 -3.65
CA ARG A 152 12.04 -17.54 -2.69
C ARG A 152 13.52 -17.22 -2.74
N GLU A 153 14.38 -18.24 -2.76
CA GLU A 153 15.82 -18.05 -2.89
C GLU A 153 16.19 -17.32 -4.19
N LYS A 154 15.57 -17.70 -5.31
CA LYS A 154 15.79 -17.03 -6.59
C LYS A 154 15.33 -15.57 -6.56
N HIS A 155 14.14 -15.31 -6.01
CA HIS A 155 13.60 -13.95 -5.88
C HIS A 155 14.49 -13.07 -4.98
N LEU A 156 14.97 -13.59 -3.84
CA LEU A 156 15.91 -12.88 -2.97
C LEU A 156 17.23 -12.55 -3.67
N LYS A 157 17.75 -13.47 -4.50
CA LYS A 157 18.95 -13.22 -5.33
C LYS A 157 18.70 -12.11 -6.35
N GLU A 158 17.54 -12.10 -7.01
CA GLU A 158 17.14 -11.05 -7.95
C GLU A 158 17.05 -9.68 -7.23
N LEU A 159 16.42 -9.61 -6.05
CA LEU A 159 16.34 -8.39 -5.24
C LEU A 159 17.73 -7.87 -4.82
N LYS A 160 18.62 -8.75 -4.34
CA LYS A 160 19.99 -8.37 -3.99
C LYS A 160 20.75 -7.79 -5.18
N LYS A 161 20.58 -8.38 -6.37
CA LYS A 161 21.20 -7.88 -7.61
C LYS A 161 20.68 -6.48 -7.97
N THR A 162 19.39 -6.24 -7.86
CA THR A 162 18.78 -4.93 -8.11
C THR A 162 19.26 -3.87 -7.12
N ASN A 163 19.30 -4.19 -5.82
CA ASN A 163 19.74 -3.25 -4.78
C ASN A 163 21.24 -2.92 -4.80
N GLN A 164 22.06 -3.76 -5.43
CA GLN A 164 23.49 -3.50 -5.62
C GLN A 164 23.79 -2.46 -6.73
N ILE A 165 22.78 -2.03 -7.49
CA ILE A 165 22.93 -0.95 -8.47
C ILE A 165 22.90 0.38 -7.70
N PRO A 166 23.99 1.16 -7.66
CA PRO A 166 24.02 2.41 -6.90
C PRO A 166 23.08 3.44 -7.54
N PHE A 167 22.01 3.80 -6.83
CA PHE A 167 21.01 4.79 -7.26
C PHE A 167 21.60 6.16 -7.62
N SER A 168 22.74 6.53 -7.02
CA SER A 168 23.49 7.75 -7.37
C SER A 168 23.94 7.80 -8.84
N LYS A 169 24.12 6.65 -9.51
CA LYS A 169 24.45 6.60 -10.93
C LYS A 169 23.26 6.84 -11.85
N LEU A 170 22.02 6.71 -11.35
CA LEU A 170 20.82 6.93 -12.16
C LEU A 170 20.54 8.43 -12.34
N PHE A 171 20.68 9.23 -11.29
CA PHE A 171 20.48 10.69 -11.34
C PHE A 171 21.55 11.44 -12.14
N LYS A 172 22.81 10.98 -12.09
CA LYS A 172 23.89 11.55 -12.91
C LYS A 172 23.67 11.44 -14.43
N LYS A 173 22.84 10.48 -14.87
CA LYS A 173 22.57 10.24 -16.29
C LYS A 173 21.51 11.20 -16.86
N GLU A 174 20.62 11.73 -16.01
CA GLU A 174 19.63 12.74 -16.41
C GLU A 174 20.29 14.11 -16.60
N GLU A 175 21.24 14.48 -15.75
CA GLU A 175 22.04 15.72 -15.90
C GLU A 175 22.85 15.73 -17.22
N GLN A 176 23.53 14.61 -17.54
CA GLN A 176 24.33 14.50 -18.77
C GLN A 176 23.52 14.45 -20.07
N ASN A 177 22.24 14.06 -20.02
CA ASN A 177 21.36 14.06 -21.18
C ASN A 177 20.69 15.43 -21.40
N ASN A 178 20.47 16.20 -20.33
CA ASN A 178 19.95 17.57 -20.44
C ASN A 178 21.01 18.57 -20.95
N GLU A 179 22.30 18.33 -20.68
CA GLU A 179 23.39 19.17 -21.22
C GLU A 179 23.61 18.99 -22.73
N LYS A 180 23.29 17.82 -23.30
CA LYS A 180 23.50 17.51 -24.73
C LYS A 180 22.41 18.05 -25.67
N HIS A 181 21.34 18.64 -25.14
CA HIS A 181 20.26 19.24 -25.92
C HIS A 181 20.27 20.79 -25.89
N SER A 182 21.25 21.41 -25.24
CA SER A 182 21.45 22.87 -25.17
C SER A 182 22.66 23.38 -25.98
N THR A 183 23.20 22.60 -26.91
CA THR A 183 24.22 23.05 -27.88
C THR A 183 23.75 22.74 -29.29
#